data_AF-A0A940R0B2-F1
#
_entry.id   AF-A0A940R0B2-F1
#
_cell.length_a   1.000
_cell.length_b   1.000
_cell.length_c   1.000
_cell.angle_alpha   90.00
_cell.angle_beta   90.00
_cell.angle_gamma   90.00
#
_symmetry.space_group_name_H-M   'P 1'
#
loop_
_entity.id
_entity.type
_entity.pdbx_description
1 polymer ?
#
loop_
_entity_poly.entity_id
_entity_poly.type
_entity_poly.pdbx_seq_one_letter_code
_entity_poly.pdbx_strand_id
1 'polypeptide(L)'
;MLQRIVFDCERMKYYNTGLYHYSLNLGQHLQTHSDPKREQINFFAPSQIHGKFGDTTEYITQHSLQKFYMPPLKGFDIFHCTYQSSAYIPRRNKRIKVVLTIHDLNFIYEKKNESKKAKYLRHLQSNIDRADAI
;
A
#
# COMPACT_ATOMS: atom_id res chain seq x y z
N MET A 1 10.72 20.36 -6.83
CA MET A 1 11.18 19.46 -5.75
C MET A 1 10.80 18.05 -6.15
N LEU A 2 11.67 17.06 -5.93
CA LEU A 2 11.42 15.66 -6.27
C LEU A 2 10.48 15.05 -5.22
N GLN A 3 9.34 14.51 -5.66
CA GLN A 3 8.36 13.84 -4.81
C GLN A 3 8.72 12.36 -4.67
N ARG A 4 8.95 11.89 -3.45
CA ARG A 4 9.29 10.49 -3.17
C ARG A 4 8.04 9.74 -2.71
N ILE A 5 7.63 8.78 -3.52
CA ILE A 5 6.37 8.06 -3.38
C ILE A 5 6.68 6.61 -3.01
N VAL A 6 6.03 6.09 -1.97
CA VAL A 6 6.04 4.67 -1.62
C VAL A 6 4.75 4.03 -2.14
N PHE A 7 4.89 3.02 -2.99
CA PHE A 7 3.80 2.21 -3.51
C PHE A 7 3.72 0.87 -2.76
N ASP A 8 2.60 0.59 -2.10
CA ASP A 8 2.37 -0.63 -1.32
C ASP A 8 2.09 -1.83 -2.23
N CYS A 9 3.00 -2.80 -2.20
CA CYS A 9 2.93 -4.06 -2.93
C CYS A 9 2.82 -5.27 -1.98
N GLU A 10 2.44 -5.09 -0.71
CA GLU A 10 2.39 -6.19 0.27
C GLU A 10 1.52 -7.37 -0.18
N ARG A 11 0.39 -7.06 -0.84
CA ARG A 11 -0.56 -8.08 -1.31
C ARG A 11 0.00 -8.92 -2.47
N MET A 12 1.10 -8.49 -3.09
CA MET A 12 1.78 -9.27 -4.13
C MET A 12 2.48 -10.53 -3.58
N LYS A 13 2.44 -10.78 -2.27
CA LYS A 13 2.80 -12.11 -1.74
C LYS A 13 1.83 -13.23 -2.17
N TYR A 14 0.63 -12.89 -2.64
CA TYR A 14 -0.41 -13.84 -3.03
C TYR A 14 -0.63 -13.85 -4.56
N TYR A 15 0.21 -14.57 -5.30
CA TYR A 15 0.25 -14.58 -6.76
C TYR A 15 -1.12 -14.76 -7.45
N ASN A 16 -1.92 -15.74 -7.01
CA ASN A 16 -3.21 -16.08 -7.63
C ASN A 16 -4.38 -15.18 -7.17
N THR A 17 -4.16 -13.87 -7.00
CA THR A 17 -5.21 -12.94 -6.53
C THR A 17 -5.34 -11.72 -7.43
N GLY A 18 -6.55 -11.16 -7.53
CA GLY A 18 -6.76 -9.89 -8.24
C GLY A 18 -5.90 -8.76 -7.68
N LEU A 19 -5.68 -8.73 -6.36
CA LEU A 19 -4.81 -7.74 -5.71
C LEU A 19 -3.35 -7.84 -6.18
N TYR A 20 -2.85 -9.06 -6.43
CA TYR A 20 -1.51 -9.25 -6.99
C TYR A 20 -1.41 -8.61 -8.38
N HIS A 21 -2.33 -8.95 -9.27
CA HIS A 21 -2.29 -8.47 -10.65
C HIS A 21 -2.56 -6.97 -10.74
N TYR A 22 -3.44 -6.43 -9.89
CA TYR A 22 -3.64 -4.99 -9.74
C TYR A 22 -2.33 -4.28 -9.38
N SER A 23 -1.67 -4.69 -8.29
CA SER A 23 -0.42 -4.07 -7.84
C SER A 23 0.72 -4.26 -8.84
N LEU A 24 0.79 -5.41 -9.51
CA LEU A 24 1.80 -5.67 -10.54
C LEU A 24 1.64 -4.70 -11.73
N ASN A 25 0.46 -4.66 -12.33
CA ASN A 25 0.23 -3.87 -13.53
C ASN A 25 0.33 -2.38 -13.24
N LEU A 26 -0.26 -1.92 -12.13
CA LEU A 26 -0.17 -0.51 -11.74
C LEU A 26 1.28 -0.12 -11.39
N GLY A 27 1.99 -0.95 -10.64
CA GLY A 27 3.39 -0.70 -10.27
C GLY A 27 4.31 -0.61 -11.49
N GLN A 28 4.14 -1.51 -12.48
CA GLN A 28 4.87 -1.45 -13.75
C GLN A 28 4.55 -0.17 -14.52
N HIS A 29 3.27 0.21 -14.59
CA HIS A 29 2.86 1.42 -15.29
C HIS A 29 3.43 2.70 -14.64
N LEU A 30 3.36 2.79 -13.30
CA LEU A 30 3.94 3.89 -12.53
C LEU A 30 5.44 4.02 -12.77
N GLN A 31 6.16 2.90 -12.75
CA GLN A 31 7.61 2.90 -13.01
C GLN A 31 7.94 3.43 -14.41
N THR A 32 7.18 3.03 -15.43
CA THR A 32 7.43 3.44 -16.82
C THR A 32 7.01 4.88 -17.12
N HIS A 33 5.99 5.42 -16.43
CA HIS A 33 5.38 6.70 -16.77
C HIS A 33 5.63 7.82 -15.76
N SER A 34 6.28 7.52 -14.63
CA SER A 34 6.71 8.56 -13.68
C SER A 34 7.70 9.52 -14.34
N ASP A 35 7.59 10.81 -14.05
CA ASP A 35 8.58 11.80 -14.51
C ASP A 35 9.80 11.76 -13.58
N PRO A 36 10.97 11.25 -14.01
CA PRO A 36 12.13 11.08 -13.14
C PRO A 36 12.71 12.41 -12.61
N LYS A 37 12.34 13.56 -13.19
CA LYS A 37 12.73 14.88 -12.68
C LYS A 37 11.84 15.36 -11.53
N ARG A 38 10.65 14.76 -11.38
CA ARG A 38 9.60 15.21 -10.44
C ARG A 38 9.18 14.14 -9.46
N GLU A 39 9.33 12.87 -9.80
CA GLU A 39 8.78 11.73 -9.07
C GLU A 39 9.82 10.62 -8.94
N GLN A 40 9.85 10.01 -7.76
CA GLN A 40 10.62 8.80 -7.51
C GLN A 40 9.70 7.76 -6.88
N ILE A 41 9.42 6.68 -7.61
CA ILE A 41 8.61 5.57 -7.12
C ILE A 41 9.49 4.56 -6.40
N ASN A 42 9.08 4.21 -5.18
CA ASN A 42 9.73 3.25 -4.30
C ASN A 42 8.70 2.18 -3.93
N PHE A 43 9.11 0.92 -3.86
CA PHE A 43 8.16 -0.19 -3.70
C PHE A 43 8.28 -0.81 -2.31
N PHE A 44 7.21 -0.74 -1.53
CA PHE A 44 7.09 -1.48 -0.28
C PHE A 44 6.59 -2.89 -0.58
N ALA A 45 7.51 -3.85 -0.70
CA ALA A 45 7.21 -5.15 -1.27
C ALA A 45 7.82 -6.32 -0.49
N PRO A 46 7.21 -7.52 -0.52
CA PRO A 46 7.85 -8.73 -0.04
C PRO A 46 9.13 -9.04 -0.85
N SER A 47 10.15 -9.58 -0.21
CA SER A 47 11.45 -9.85 -0.84
C SER A 47 11.36 -10.67 -2.14
N GLN A 48 10.43 -11.62 -2.20
CA GLN A 48 10.18 -12.47 -3.38
C GLN A 48 9.68 -11.70 -4.63
N ILE A 49 9.28 -10.44 -4.47
CA ILE A 49 8.77 -9.56 -5.55
C ILE A 49 9.83 -8.56 -6.00
N HIS A 50 11.00 -8.50 -5.35
CA HIS A 50 12.09 -7.64 -5.78
C HIS A 50 12.53 -7.97 -7.21
N GLY A 51 12.87 -6.94 -7.99
CA GLY A 51 13.19 -7.05 -9.42
C GLY A 51 11.97 -7.07 -10.35
N LYS A 52 10.74 -7.26 -9.85
CA LYS A 52 9.53 -7.27 -10.71
C LYS A 52 9.21 -5.90 -11.33
N PHE A 53 9.74 -4.83 -10.76
CA PHE A 53 9.60 -3.45 -11.24
C PHE A 53 10.92 -2.86 -11.74
N GLY A 54 11.89 -3.71 -12.12
CA GLY A 54 13.23 -3.32 -12.54
C GLY A 54 14.27 -3.38 -11.42
N ASP A 55 15.54 -3.43 -11.84
CA ASP A 55 16.71 -3.63 -10.97
C ASP A 55 17.27 -2.33 -10.37
N THR A 56 16.99 -1.19 -11.00
CA THR A 56 17.41 0.15 -10.53
C THR A 56 16.44 0.79 -9.54
N THR A 57 15.37 0.08 -9.22
CA THR A 57 14.26 0.56 -8.39
C THR A 57 14.55 0.40 -6.90
N GLU A 58 14.21 1.40 -6.09
CA GLU A 58 14.34 1.32 -4.63
C GLU A 58 13.21 0.48 -4.02
N TYR A 59 13.59 -0.62 -3.36
CA TYR A 59 12.66 -1.49 -2.63
C TYR A 59 12.80 -1.30 -1.12
N ILE A 60 11.66 -1.15 -0.45
CA ILE A 60 11.53 -1.22 1.00
C ILE A 60 11.01 -2.61 1.34
N THR A 61 11.87 -3.49 1.84
CA THR A 61 11.49 -4.86 2.16
C THR A 61 10.39 -4.90 3.22
N GLN A 62 9.29 -5.56 2.86
CA GLN A 62 8.15 -5.78 3.72
C GLN A 62 8.42 -6.96 4.68
N HIS A 63 8.17 -6.74 5.97
CA HIS A 63 8.23 -7.75 7.03
C HIS A 63 6.96 -7.75 7.88
N SER A 64 6.52 -8.92 8.33
CA SER A 64 5.26 -9.07 9.09
C SER A 64 5.22 -8.27 10.40
N LEU A 65 6.37 -7.99 11.02
CA LEU A 65 6.44 -7.16 12.24
C LEU A 65 6.08 -5.69 11.98
N GLN A 66 6.18 -5.22 10.73
CA GLN A 66 5.87 -3.84 10.37
C GLN A 66 4.38 -3.51 10.47
N LYS A 67 3.51 -4.52 10.60
CA LYS A 67 2.10 -4.35 10.97
C LYS A 67 1.93 -3.63 12.31
N PHE A 68 2.91 -3.79 13.21
CA PHE A 68 2.92 -3.16 14.53
C PHE A 68 3.80 -1.91 14.54
N TYR A 69 4.90 -1.94 13.79
CA TYR A 69 5.89 -0.87 13.74
C TYR A 69 6.40 -0.67 12.30
N MET A 70 5.74 0.22 11.56
CA MET A 70 6.22 0.63 10.24
C MET A 70 7.63 1.24 10.34
N PRO A 71 8.51 0.99 9.35
CA PRO A 71 9.81 1.64 9.31
C PRO A 71 9.63 3.16 9.29
N PRO A 72 10.61 3.93 9.79
CA PRO A 72 10.56 5.37 9.71
C PRO A 72 10.69 5.78 8.24
N LEU A 73 9.55 5.95 7.56
CA LEU A 73 9.42 6.46 6.19
C LEU A 73 9.77 7.96 6.12
N LYS A 74 10.89 8.36 6.73
CA LYS A 74 11.39 9.74 6.72
C LYS A 74 11.91 10.06 5.33
N GLY A 75 11.52 11.22 4.80
CA GLY A 75 11.92 11.67 3.46
C GLY A 75 11.02 11.15 2.34
N PHE A 76 9.94 10.43 2.65
CA PHE A 76 8.87 10.14 1.69
C PHE A 76 7.70 11.10 1.87
N ASP A 77 7.13 11.54 0.76
CA ASP A 77 6.04 12.51 0.71
C ASP A 77 4.68 11.84 0.66
N ILE A 78 4.58 10.72 -0.07
CA ILE A 78 3.32 9.98 -0.28
C ILE A 78 3.53 8.49 -0.01
N PHE A 79 2.55 7.86 0.66
CA PHE A 79 2.39 6.42 0.76
C PHE A 79 1.07 6.01 0.14
N HIS A 80 1.12 5.29 -0.97
CA HIS A 80 -0.05 4.73 -1.64
C HIS A 80 -0.32 3.33 -1.10
N CYS A 81 -1.31 3.21 -0.22
CA CYS A 81 -1.81 1.95 0.29
C CYS A 81 -2.81 1.34 -0.70
N THR A 82 -2.45 0.20 -1.30
CA THR A 82 -3.22 -0.41 -2.38
C THR A 82 -4.32 -1.36 -1.93
N TYR A 83 -4.55 -1.48 -0.61
CA TYR A 83 -5.52 -2.42 -0.05
C TYR A 83 -6.27 -1.87 1.16
N GLN A 84 -7.61 -1.87 1.09
CA GLN A 84 -8.49 -1.25 2.07
C GLN A 84 -8.32 -1.77 3.51
N SER A 85 -7.95 -3.04 3.65
CA SER A 85 -7.74 -3.68 4.96
C SER A 85 -6.26 -3.86 5.31
N SER A 86 -5.36 -3.08 4.70
CA SER A 86 -3.93 -3.15 5.01
C SER A 86 -3.68 -2.84 6.50
N ALA A 87 -2.69 -3.53 7.05
CA ALA A 87 -2.13 -3.25 8.38
C ALA A 87 -0.85 -2.39 8.29
N TYR A 88 -0.37 -2.10 7.08
CA TYR A 88 0.91 -1.43 6.82
C TYR A 88 0.72 0.04 6.46
N ILE A 89 -0.06 0.76 7.27
CA ILE A 89 -0.27 2.19 7.08
C ILE A 89 0.65 2.96 8.04
N PRO A 90 1.35 4.03 7.58
CA PRO A 90 2.22 4.84 8.43
C PRO A 90 1.42 5.72 9.40
N ARG A 91 0.79 5.12 10.40
CA ARG A 91 -0.11 5.79 11.37
C ARG A 91 0.60 6.86 12.21
N ARG A 92 1.87 6.62 12.56
CA ARG A 92 2.67 7.49 13.44
C ARG A 92 3.33 8.65 12.68
N ASN A 93 3.70 8.44 11.42
CA ASN A 93 4.25 9.51 10.60
C ASN A 93 3.07 10.32 10.05
N LYS A 94 2.76 11.47 10.65
CA LYS A 94 1.67 12.36 10.20
C LYS A 94 2.07 13.31 9.07
N ARG A 95 3.36 13.39 8.74
CA ARG A 95 3.86 14.26 7.66
C ARG A 95 3.65 13.65 6.28
N ILE A 96 3.82 12.33 6.17
CA ILE A 96 3.61 11.61 4.92
C ILE A 96 2.12 11.54 4.58
N LYS A 97 1.77 11.90 3.35
CA LYS A 97 0.41 11.83 2.82
C LYS A 97 0.05 10.39 2.46
N VAL A 98 -1.17 9.97 2.74
CA VAL A 98 -1.63 8.60 2.45
C VAL A 98 -2.74 8.61 1.42
N VAL A 99 -2.55 7.85 0.34
CA VAL A 99 -3.60 7.54 -0.65
C VAL A 99 -4.06 6.11 -0.38
N LEU A 100 -5.36 5.88 -0.18
CA LEU A 100 -5.92 4.56 0.13
C LEU A 100 -6.82 4.07 -1.00
N THR A 101 -6.41 3.00 -1.69
CA THR A 101 -7.29 2.34 -2.65
C THR A 101 -8.29 1.42 -1.95
N ILE A 102 -9.57 1.61 -2.26
CA ILE A 102 -10.67 0.71 -1.87
C ILE A 102 -11.18 -0.01 -3.12
N HIS A 103 -11.00 -1.33 -3.17
CA HIS A 103 -11.43 -2.15 -4.31
C HIS A 103 -12.92 -2.47 -4.27
N ASP A 104 -13.41 -2.90 -3.12
CA ASP A 104 -14.80 -3.27 -2.90
C ASP A 104 -15.12 -3.31 -1.40
N LEU A 105 -16.40 -3.40 -1.09
CA LEU A 105 -16.92 -3.60 0.27
C LEU A 105 -17.78 -4.87 0.36
N ASN A 106 -17.44 -5.91 -0.41
CA ASN A 106 -18.24 -7.13 -0.51
C ASN A 106 -18.45 -7.82 0.85
N PHE A 107 -17.48 -7.67 1.76
CA PHE A 107 -17.54 -8.23 3.10
C PHE A 107 -18.74 -7.74 3.94
N ILE A 108 -19.38 -6.62 3.57
CA ILE A 108 -20.61 -6.10 4.20
C ILE A 108 -21.79 -7.03 3.92
N TYR A 109 -21.87 -7.55 2.69
CA TYR A 109 -22.98 -8.37 2.20
C TYR A 109 -22.73 -9.87 2.34
N GLU A 110 -21.47 -10.30 2.48
CA GLU A 110 -21.13 -11.69 2.75
C GLU A 110 -21.77 -12.21 4.05
N LYS A 111 -22.07 -13.51 4.08
CA LYS A 111 -22.58 -14.23 5.28
C LYS A 111 -21.50 -14.36 6.36
N LYS A 112 -21.11 -13.24 6.95
CA LYS A 112 -20.22 -13.14 8.12
C LYS A 112 -21.04 -12.77 9.35
N ASN A 113 -20.59 -13.22 10.52
CA ASN A 113 -21.13 -12.74 11.80
C ASN A 113 -21.00 -11.21 11.89
N GLU A 114 -22.04 -10.54 12.36
CA GLU A 114 -22.10 -9.09 12.55
C GLU A 114 -20.92 -8.53 13.33
N SER A 115 -20.42 -9.26 14.33
CA SER A 115 -19.21 -8.88 15.07
C SER A 115 -17.96 -8.80 14.18
N LYS A 116 -17.81 -9.70 13.20
CA LYS A 116 -16.70 -9.69 12.23
C LYS A 116 -16.86 -8.54 11.23
N LYS A 117 -18.07 -8.30 10.73
CA LYS A 117 -18.36 -7.16 9.85
C LYS A 117 -18.03 -5.84 10.55
N ALA A 118 -18.50 -5.66 11.78
CA ALA A 118 -18.21 -4.48 12.58
C ALA A 118 -16.70 -4.30 12.83
N LYS A 119 -15.96 -5.39 13.06
CA LYS A 119 -14.49 -5.33 13.18
C LYS A 119 -13.83 -4.84 11.89
N TYR A 120 -14.25 -5.37 10.74
CA TYR A 120 -13.69 -4.96 9.44
C TYR A 120 -14.05 -3.52 9.09
N LEU A 121 -15.28 -3.09 9.36
CA LEU A 121 -15.70 -1.69 9.20
C LEU A 121 -14.88 -0.75 10.08
N ARG A 122 -14.65 -1.09 11.36
CA ARG A 122 -13.80 -0.27 12.24
C ARG A 122 -12.37 -0.18 11.75
N HIS A 123 -11.80 -1.29 11.25
CA HIS A 123 -10.45 -1.30 10.70
C HIS A 123 -10.35 -0.44 9.43
N LEU A 124 -11.31 -0.61 8.51
CA LEU A 124 -11.40 0.19 7.29
C LEU A 124 -11.56 1.68 7.61
N GLN A 125 -12.50 2.04 8.50
CA GLN A 125 -12.71 3.42 8.92
C GLN A 125 -11.43 4.00 9.51
N SER A 126 -10.72 3.25 10.34
CA SER A 126 -9.43 3.71 10.88
C SER A 126 -8.35 3.91 9.81
N ASN A 127 -8.42 3.19 8.69
CA ASN A 127 -7.54 3.40 7.53
C ASN A 127 -7.98 4.64 6.74
N ILE A 128 -9.28 4.84 6.54
CA ILE A 128 -9.88 6.04 5.92
C ILE A 128 -9.51 7.29 6.72
N ASP A 129 -9.67 7.28 8.04
CA ASP A 129 -9.34 8.40 8.93
C ASP A 129 -7.85 8.78 8.88
N ARG A 130 -7.00 7.81 8.52
CA ARG A 130 -5.56 8.06 8.30
C ARG A 130 -5.27 8.50 6.87
N ALA A 131 -6.12 8.22 5.89
CA ALA A 131 -5.90 8.61 4.52
C ALA A 131 -6.07 10.12 4.34
N ASP A 132 -5.28 10.69 3.44
CA ASP A 132 -5.42 12.06 2.96
C ASP A 132 -6.23 12.09 1.65
N ALA A 133 -6.32 10.97 0.93
CA ALA A 133 -7.16 10.76 -0.25
C ALA A 133 -7.56 9.27 -0.39
N ILE A 134 -8.65 9.00 -1.09
CA ILE A 134 -9.17 7.66 -1.42
C ILE A 134 -9.25 7.55 -2.95
#